data_AF-A0A0G0I9N2-F1
#
_entry.id   AF-A0A0G0I9N2-F1
#
_cell.length_a   1.000
_cell.length_b   1.000
_cell.length_c   1.000
_cell.angle_alpha   90.00
_cell.angle_beta   90.00
_cell.angle_gamma   90.00
#
_symmetry.space_group_name_H-M   'P 1'
#
loop_
_entity.id
_entity.type
_entity.pdbx_description
1 polymer ?
#
loop_
_entity_poly.entity_id
_entity_poly.type
_entity_poly.pdbx_seq_one_letter_code
_entity_poly.pdbx_strand_id
1 'polypeptide(L)'
;MQLFARFFVLNFVIIVKNYMQKIQKITPFLWFDHQAEEAANFYVSVFKNSKLGRITHYDEAGAKASEQPQGSVMTAEFQLDGQDFVALNGGSYFKMSGAISFVVNCENQEEVDYFWEKLSDGGEKGVCGWINRDKFGVTWQVTPIVLIDYLNDSDPEKAKRVMEAMLQMKKIIIADLQKAYDQK
;
A
#
# COMPACT_ATOMS: atom_id res chain seq x y z
N MET A 1 34.02 -12.90 -33.27
CA MET A 1 32.75 -12.23 -33.63
C MET A 1 31.54 -12.76 -32.84
N GLN A 2 31.39 -14.08 -32.62
CA GLN A 2 30.26 -14.66 -31.87
C GLN A 2 30.18 -14.27 -30.37
N LEU A 3 31.32 -14.10 -29.70
CA LEU A 3 31.33 -13.76 -28.26
C LEU A 3 30.83 -12.34 -27.98
N PHE A 4 31.20 -11.38 -28.84
CA PHE A 4 30.74 -10.00 -28.76
C PHE A 4 29.23 -9.87 -29.00
N ALA A 5 28.70 -10.62 -29.98
CA ALA A 5 27.26 -10.68 -30.25
C ALA A 5 26.48 -11.26 -29.06
N ARG A 6 27.00 -12.32 -28.40
CA ARG A 6 26.39 -12.88 -27.18
C ARG A 6 26.41 -11.89 -26.01
N PHE A 7 27.50 -11.15 -25.83
CA PHE A 7 27.60 -10.15 -24.77
C PHE A 7 26.62 -8.98 -25.00
N PHE A 8 26.47 -8.53 -26.25
CA PHE A 8 25.54 -7.47 -26.62
C PHE A 8 24.08 -7.89 -26.45
N VAL A 9 23.72 -9.11 -26.87
CA VAL A 9 22.36 -9.66 -26.69
C VAL A 9 22.06 -9.90 -25.22
N LEU A 10 23.02 -10.41 -24.43
CA LEU A 10 22.82 -10.63 -23.00
C LEU A 10 22.63 -9.30 -22.25
N ASN A 11 23.46 -8.28 -22.54
CA ASN A 11 23.28 -6.95 -21.99
C ASN A 11 21.97 -6.32 -22.47
N PHE A 12 21.59 -6.45 -23.74
CA PHE A 12 20.32 -5.96 -24.25
C PHE A 12 19.13 -6.66 -23.58
N VAL A 13 19.18 -7.97 -23.35
CA VAL A 13 18.12 -8.72 -22.64
C VAL A 13 18.06 -8.35 -21.16
N ILE A 14 19.20 -8.13 -20.50
CA ILE A 14 19.26 -7.64 -19.11
C ILE A 14 18.72 -6.21 -19.03
N ILE A 15 19.12 -5.34 -19.97
CA ILE A 15 18.64 -3.97 -20.09
C ILE A 15 17.14 -3.98 -20.36
N VAL A 16 16.62 -4.76 -21.31
CA VAL A 16 15.18 -4.86 -21.60
C VAL A 16 14.41 -5.50 -20.46
N LYS A 17 14.94 -6.52 -19.76
CA LYS A 17 14.32 -7.05 -18.53
C LYS A 17 14.23 -5.99 -17.43
N ASN A 18 15.24 -5.12 -17.32
CA ASN A 18 15.24 -4.01 -16.36
C ASN A 18 14.43 -2.80 -16.86
N TYR A 19 14.31 -2.58 -18.17
CA TYR A 19 13.51 -1.52 -18.81
C TYR A 19 12.03 -1.88 -18.90
N MET A 20 11.71 -3.17 -18.86
CA MET A 20 10.41 -3.69 -18.46
C MET A 20 10.25 -3.62 -16.93
N GLN A 21 10.69 -2.52 -16.30
CA GLN A 21 9.99 -2.04 -15.11
C GLN A 21 8.52 -2.00 -15.50
N LYS A 22 7.78 -2.90 -14.86
CA LYS A 22 6.46 -3.36 -15.25
C LYS A 22 5.57 -2.15 -15.49
N ILE A 23 5.25 -1.84 -16.75
CA ILE A 23 4.23 -0.81 -17.04
C ILE A 23 2.97 -1.28 -16.32
N GLN A 24 2.58 -0.53 -15.30
CA GLN A 24 1.45 -0.90 -14.48
C GLN A 24 0.17 -0.73 -15.32
N LYS A 25 -0.47 -1.86 -15.66
CA LYS A 25 -1.66 -1.86 -16.52
C LYS A 25 -2.92 -1.35 -15.80
N ILE A 26 -2.97 -1.46 -14.48
CA ILE A 26 -4.09 -1.07 -13.63
C ILE A 26 -3.55 -0.18 -12.51
N THR A 27 -4.03 1.05 -12.43
CA THR A 27 -3.62 2.01 -11.41
C THR A 27 -4.78 2.33 -10.47
N PRO A 28 -4.65 2.07 -9.16
CA PRO A 28 -5.64 2.50 -8.20
C PRO A 28 -5.77 4.02 -8.18
N PHE A 29 -7.01 4.51 -8.24
CA PHE A 29 -7.36 5.91 -8.12
C PHE A 29 -8.07 6.11 -6.77
N LEU A 30 -7.47 6.91 -5.90
CA LEU A 30 -7.98 7.17 -4.55
C LEU A 30 -8.72 8.51 -4.57
N TRP A 31 -9.97 8.49 -4.10
CA TRP A 31 -10.83 9.66 -4.06
C TRP A 31 -10.68 10.41 -2.73
N PHE A 32 -10.37 11.69 -2.81
CA PHE A 32 -10.32 12.62 -1.69
C PHE A 32 -11.21 13.82 -1.95
N ASP A 33 -11.57 14.51 -0.86
CA ASP A 33 -12.30 15.76 -0.95
C ASP A 33 -11.39 16.88 -1.50
N HIS A 34 -10.33 17.20 -0.75
CA HIS A 34 -9.37 18.27 -1.10
C HIS A 34 -7.91 17.96 -0.72
N GLN A 35 -7.63 16.76 -0.20
CA GLN A 35 -6.37 16.40 0.45
C GLN A 35 -5.46 15.47 -0.38
N ALA A 36 -5.69 15.34 -1.69
CA ALA A 36 -4.98 14.39 -2.55
C ALA A 36 -3.44 14.54 -2.51
N GLU A 37 -2.93 15.77 -2.62
CA GLU A 37 -1.49 16.03 -2.56
C GLU A 37 -0.93 15.78 -1.15
N GLU A 38 -1.66 16.14 -0.10
CA GLU A 38 -1.24 15.90 1.29
C GLU A 38 -1.14 14.40 1.58
N ALA A 39 -2.13 13.62 1.12
CA ALA A 39 -2.14 12.17 1.24
C ALA A 39 -0.97 11.53 0.48
N ALA A 40 -0.76 11.94 -0.77
CA ALA A 40 0.37 11.46 -1.58
C ALA A 40 1.73 11.74 -0.90
N ASN A 41 1.94 12.97 -0.41
CA ASN A 41 3.15 13.34 0.33
C ASN A 41 3.34 12.49 1.59
N PHE A 42 2.26 12.30 2.36
CA PHE A 42 2.31 11.47 3.56
C PHE A 42 2.71 10.03 3.22
N TYR A 43 2.08 9.39 2.25
CA TYR A 43 2.42 8.01 1.89
C TYR A 43 3.86 7.90 1.38
N VAL A 44 4.32 8.84 0.55
CA VAL A 44 5.72 8.89 0.12
C VAL A 44 6.67 9.04 1.32
N SER A 45 6.29 9.79 2.37
CA SER A 45 7.11 9.89 3.59
C SER A 45 7.17 8.61 4.44
N VAL A 46 6.18 7.72 4.29
CA VAL A 46 6.08 6.45 5.03
C VAL A 46 6.85 5.33 4.34
N PHE A 47 6.85 5.27 3.00
CA PHE A 47 7.50 4.18 2.26
C PHE A 47 8.91 4.57 1.80
N LYS A 48 9.90 3.69 1.98
CA LYS A 48 11.31 4.00 1.69
C LYS A 48 11.59 4.14 0.19
N ASN A 49 11.04 3.24 -0.65
CA ASN A 49 11.22 3.28 -2.10
C ASN A 49 9.97 3.87 -2.75
N SER A 50 9.78 5.16 -2.52
CA SER A 50 8.60 5.88 -2.96
C SER A 50 8.98 7.20 -3.62
N LYS A 51 8.06 7.77 -4.40
CA LYS A 51 8.24 9.07 -5.02
C LYS A 51 6.91 9.70 -5.38
N LEU A 52 6.88 11.03 -5.38
CA LEU A 52 5.83 11.77 -6.05
C LEU A 52 6.04 11.73 -7.57
N GLY A 53 4.93 11.67 -8.28
CA GLY A 53 4.86 11.81 -9.72
C GLY A 53 4.36 13.20 -10.11
N ARG A 54 3.58 13.25 -11.18
CA ARG A 54 2.99 14.50 -11.67
C ARG A 54 1.85 14.95 -10.75
N ILE A 55 1.81 16.26 -10.50
CA ILE A 55 0.68 16.95 -9.89
C ILE A 55 0.00 17.78 -10.96
N THR A 56 -1.33 17.65 -11.08
CA THR A 56 -2.13 18.42 -12.02
C THR A 56 -3.12 19.30 -11.28
N HIS A 57 -3.59 20.35 -11.95
CA HIS A 57 -4.48 21.34 -11.38
C HIS A 57 -5.71 21.51 -12.26
N TYR A 58 -6.83 21.89 -11.66
CA TYR A 58 -8.04 22.20 -12.40
C TYR A 58 -7.85 23.45 -13.28
N ASP A 59 -8.03 23.29 -14.58
CA ASP A 59 -8.19 24.43 -15.49
C ASP A 59 -9.61 25.02 -15.39
N GLU A 60 -9.90 26.08 -16.14
CA GLU A 60 -11.22 26.74 -16.10
C GLU A 60 -12.37 25.78 -16.45
N ALA A 61 -12.18 24.91 -17.45
CA ALA A 61 -13.20 23.99 -17.92
C ALA A 61 -13.45 22.87 -16.89
N GLY A 62 -12.38 22.30 -16.33
CA GLY A 62 -12.43 21.28 -15.29
C GLY A 62 -13.08 21.81 -14.02
N ALA A 63 -12.63 22.98 -13.54
CA ALA A 63 -13.19 23.65 -12.36
C ALA A 63 -14.71 23.83 -12.47
N LYS A 64 -15.19 24.29 -13.63
CA LYS A 64 -16.61 24.46 -13.90
C LYS A 64 -17.38 23.14 -13.92
N ALA A 65 -16.79 22.08 -14.48
CA ALA A 65 -17.45 20.78 -14.63
C ALA A 65 -17.50 19.97 -13.32
N SER A 66 -16.50 20.12 -12.45
CA SER A 66 -16.38 19.38 -11.19
C SER A 66 -16.74 20.20 -9.95
N GLU A 67 -17.14 21.46 -10.13
CA GLU A 67 -17.41 22.41 -9.05
C GLU A 67 -16.21 22.57 -8.09
N GLN A 68 -14.99 22.40 -8.62
CA GLN A 68 -13.74 22.56 -7.86
C GLN A 68 -13.11 23.93 -8.15
N PRO A 69 -12.31 24.50 -7.22
CA PRO A 69 -11.66 25.79 -7.45
C PRO A 69 -10.66 25.72 -8.61
N GLN A 70 -10.71 26.68 -9.54
CA GLN A 70 -9.70 26.79 -10.59
C GLN A 70 -8.30 26.98 -9.99
N GLY A 71 -7.32 26.25 -10.53
CA GLY A 71 -5.94 26.25 -10.06
C GLY A 71 -5.68 25.43 -8.80
N SER A 72 -6.71 24.81 -8.20
CA SER A 72 -6.49 23.83 -7.12
C SER A 72 -5.97 22.51 -7.68
N VAL A 73 -5.33 21.70 -6.83
CA VAL A 73 -4.84 20.37 -7.21
C VAL A 73 -6.03 19.49 -7.61
N MET A 74 -5.95 18.93 -8.82
CA MET A 74 -6.86 17.92 -9.34
C MET A 74 -6.37 16.53 -9.00
N THR A 75 -5.17 16.15 -9.47
CA THR A 75 -4.57 14.85 -9.15
C THR A 75 -3.13 14.98 -8.66
N ALA A 76 -2.74 14.03 -7.80
CA ALA A 76 -1.36 13.79 -7.41
C ALA A 76 -1.02 12.32 -7.68
N GLU A 77 -0.09 12.08 -8.60
CA GLU A 77 0.47 10.75 -8.83
C GLU A 77 1.53 10.45 -7.76
N PHE A 78 1.59 9.21 -7.28
CA PHE A 78 2.63 8.76 -6.36
C PHE A 78 2.91 7.27 -6.53
N GLN A 79 4.11 6.85 -6.15
CA GLN A 79 4.54 5.46 -6.20
C GLN A 79 4.98 5.01 -4.81
N LEU A 80 4.53 3.84 -4.37
CA LEU A 80 4.91 3.20 -3.11
C LEU A 80 5.52 1.83 -3.41
N ASP A 81 6.81 1.63 -3.10
CA ASP A 81 7.56 0.39 -3.32
C ASP A 81 7.35 -0.23 -4.72
N GLY A 82 7.31 0.65 -5.74
CA GLY A 82 7.15 0.27 -7.15
C GLY A 82 5.70 0.10 -7.64
N GLN A 83 4.69 0.29 -6.79
CA GLN A 83 3.27 0.32 -7.16
C GLN A 83 2.83 1.77 -7.37
N ASP A 84 2.30 2.09 -8.55
CA ASP A 84 1.79 3.43 -8.86
C ASP A 84 0.35 3.62 -8.35
N PHE A 85 0.04 4.83 -7.92
CA PHE A 85 -1.26 5.28 -7.46
C PHE A 85 -1.55 6.69 -7.99
N VAL A 86 -2.81 7.06 -8.01
CA VAL A 86 -3.22 8.46 -8.19
C VAL A 86 -4.21 8.84 -7.11
N ALA A 87 -3.98 9.97 -6.46
CA ALA A 87 -4.94 10.64 -5.60
C ALA A 87 -5.69 11.70 -6.41
N LEU A 88 -7.02 11.77 -6.27
CA LEU A 88 -7.90 12.71 -6.95
C LEU A 88 -8.68 13.53 -5.93
N ASN A 89 -8.62 14.86 -6.04
CA ASN A 89 -9.54 15.75 -5.34
C ASN A 89 -10.82 15.88 -6.15
N GLY A 90 -11.81 15.08 -5.81
CA GLY A 90 -13.10 15.10 -6.48
C GLY A 90 -14.21 15.77 -5.69
N GLY A 91 -13.93 16.26 -4.47
CA GLY A 91 -14.93 16.80 -3.56
C GLY A 91 -15.65 15.73 -2.73
N SER A 92 -16.55 16.16 -1.84
CA SER A 92 -17.21 15.31 -0.84
C SER A 92 -18.24 14.29 -1.35
N TYR A 93 -18.36 14.08 -2.67
CA TYR A 93 -19.35 13.19 -3.28
C TYR A 93 -19.13 11.71 -2.91
N PHE A 94 -17.88 11.26 -2.84
CA PHE A 94 -17.53 9.91 -2.46
C PHE A 94 -16.66 9.89 -1.21
N LYS A 95 -16.90 8.88 -0.37
CA LYS A 95 -16.10 8.60 0.82
C LYS A 95 -15.45 7.25 0.66
N MET A 96 -14.16 7.17 0.97
CA MET A 96 -13.47 5.89 1.03
C MET A 96 -14.12 4.99 2.08
N SER A 97 -14.19 3.71 1.78
CA SER A 97 -14.73 2.68 2.66
C SER A 97 -13.75 1.50 2.72
N GLY A 98 -13.93 0.64 3.73
CA GLY A 98 -13.13 -0.59 3.87
C GLY A 98 -13.39 -1.66 2.82
N ALA A 99 -14.16 -1.36 1.75
CA ALA A 99 -14.36 -2.26 0.62
C ALA A 99 -13.08 -2.51 -0.19
N ILE A 100 -12.16 -1.54 -0.19
CA ILE A 100 -10.80 -1.69 -0.73
C ILE A 100 -9.82 -1.45 0.42
N SER A 101 -8.84 -2.33 0.56
CA SER A 101 -7.72 -2.13 1.48
C SER A 101 -6.41 -2.50 0.80
N PHE A 102 -5.32 -1.90 1.29
CA PHE A 102 -3.97 -2.18 0.83
C PHE A 102 -3.20 -2.96 1.90
N VAL A 103 -2.62 -4.09 1.51
CA VAL A 103 -1.82 -4.94 2.39
C VAL A 103 -0.36 -4.53 2.30
N VAL A 104 0.24 -4.18 3.43
CA VAL A 104 1.69 -4.01 3.59
C VAL A 104 2.24 -5.32 4.15
N ASN A 105 3.01 -6.01 3.32
CA ASN A 105 3.67 -7.26 3.72
C ASN A 105 4.94 -6.92 4.49
N CYS A 106 5.02 -7.34 5.75
CA CYS A 106 6.16 -7.06 6.61
C CYS A 106 7.04 -8.30 6.80
N GLU A 107 8.35 -8.13 6.71
CA GLU A 107 9.31 -9.24 6.88
C GLU A 107 9.58 -9.55 8.37
N ASN A 108 9.45 -8.55 9.24
CA ASN A 108 9.81 -8.65 10.65
C ASN A 108 8.95 -7.72 11.53
N GLN A 109 9.13 -7.81 12.85
CA GLN A 109 8.33 -7.06 13.81
C GLN A 109 8.62 -5.54 13.74
N GLU A 110 9.84 -5.13 13.39
CA GLU A 110 10.21 -3.72 13.30
C GLU A 110 9.43 -3.03 12.18
N GLU A 111 9.23 -3.71 11.05
CA GLU A 111 8.38 -3.23 9.97
C GLU A 111 6.91 -3.19 10.37
N VAL A 112 6.41 -4.24 11.03
CA VAL A 112 5.02 -4.25 11.55
C VAL A 112 4.79 -3.05 12.46
N ASP A 113 5.71 -2.81 13.40
CA ASP A 113 5.63 -1.71 14.34
C ASP A 113 5.69 -0.35 13.63
N TYR A 114 6.62 -0.19 12.68
CA TYR A 114 6.78 1.03 11.92
C TYR A 114 5.52 1.40 11.12
N PHE A 115 5.05 0.47 10.28
CA PHE A 115 3.90 0.73 9.42
C PHE A 115 2.61 0.87 10.22
N TRP A 116 2.44 0.04 11.26
CA TRP A 116 1.27 0.15 12.14
C TRP A 116 1.21 1.53 12.80
N GLU A 117 2.28 2.00 13.43
CA GLU A 117 2.24 3.32 14.10
C GLU A 117 2.11 4.46 13.09
N LYS A 118 2.79 4.41 11.94
CA LYS A 118 2.69 5.47 10.94
C LYS A 118 1.32 5.56 10.29
N LEU A 119 0.79 4.46 9.79
CA LEU A 119 -0.46 4.46 9.02
C LEU A 119 -1.71 4.59 9.91
N SER A 120 -1.62 4.27 11.20
CA SER A 120 -2.73 4.43 12.13
C SER A 120 -2.75 5.77 12.86
N ASP A 121 -1.72 6.60 12.72
CA ASP A 121 -1.66 7.93 13.32
C ASP A 121 -2.75 8.84 12.74
N GLY A 122 -3.54 9.46 13.63
CA GLY A 122 -4.72 10.24 13.25
C GLY A 122 -5.88 9.44 12.63
N GLY A 123 -5.82 8.11 12.66
CA GLY A 123 -6.82 7.20 12.09
C GLY A 123 -7.55 6.33 13.12
N GLU A 124 -8.19 5.28 12.63
CA GLU A 124 -8.91 4.26 13.41
C GLU A 124 -8.22 2.89 13.31
N LYS A 125 -7.65 2.44 14.43
CA LYS A 125 -7.06 1.10 14.58
C LYS A 125 -8.16 0.03 14.58
N GLY A 126 -8.03 -0.96 13.70
CA GLY A 126 -8.87 -2.15 13.63
C GLY A 126 -8.30 -3.33 14.44
N VAL A 127 -8.71 -4.53 14.06
CA VAL A 127 -8.26 -5.81 14.63
C VAL A 127 -7.43 -6.60 13.61
N CYS A 128 -6.66 -7.59 14.04
CA CYS A 128 -5.93 -8.51 13.16
C CYS A 128 -5.00 -7.81 12.16
N GLY A 129 -4.34 -6.72 12.55
CA GLY A 129 -3.45 -5.94 11.68
C GLY A 129 -4.17 -4.92 10.79
N TRP A 130 -5.49 -4.80 10.89
CA TRP A 130 -6.26 -3.82 10.13
C TRP A 130 -6.14 -2.41 10.72
N ILE A 131 -5.99 -1.44 9.83
CA ILE A 131 -6.22 -0.03 10.08
C ILE A 131 -7.48 0.30 9.30
N ASN A 132 -8.61 0.41 10.02
CA ASN A 132 -9.92 0.58 9.41
C ASN A 132 -9.95 1.83 8.51
N ARG A 133 -9.31 2.91 8.98
CA ARG A 133 -9.13 4.16 8.25
C ARG A 133 -7.84 4.82 8.73
N ASP A 134 -6.97 5.25 7.83
CA ASP A 134 -5.93 6.22 8.17
C ASP A 134 -6.52 7.64 8.29
N LYS A 135 -5.67 8.65 8.54
CA LYS A 135 -6.12 10.05 8.66
C LYS A 135 -6.79 10.62 7.41
N PHE A 136 -6.68 9.94 6.26
CA PHE A 136 -7.33 10.31 5.00
C PHE A 136 -8.49 9.37 4.61
N GLY A 137 -8.76 8.34 5.42
CA GLY A 137 -9.85 7.38 5.19
C GLY A 137 -9.46 6.13 4.40
N VAL A 138 -8.18 5.92 4.07
CA VAL A 138 -7.72 4.71 3.38
C VAL A 138 -7.61 3.54 4.36
N THR A 139 -8.07 2.36 3.96
CA THR A 139 -7.96 1.15 4.78
C THR A 139 -6.67 0.41 4.45
N TRP A 140 -5.92 0.03 5.48
CA TRP A 140 -4.66 -0.71 5.36
C TRP A 140 -4.68 -1.99 6.17
N GLN A 141 -3.89 -2.98 5.77
CA GLN A 141 -3.60 -4.18 6.55
C GLN A 141 -2.09 -4.30 6.70
N VAL A 142 -1.59 -4.24 7.93
CA VAL A 142 -0.17 -4.45 8.23
C VAL A 142 0.01 -5.91 8.62
N THR A 143 0.52 -6.70 7.67
CA THR A 143 0.47 -8.16 7.75
C THR A 143 1.89 -8.71 7.64
N PRO A 144 2.43 -9.33 8.70
CA PRO A 144 3.70 -10.02 8.58
C PRO A 144 3.56 -11.25 7.68
N ILE A 145 4.52 -11.47 6.79
CA ILE A 145 4.48 -12.54 5.77
C ILE A 145 4.26 -13.91 6.42
N VAL A 146 4.94 -14.15 7.54
CA VAL A 146 4.86 -15.42 8.29
C VAL A 146 3.44 -15.75 8.80
N LEU A 147 2.59 -14.75 9.04
CA LEU A 147 1.20 -14.99 9.44
C LEU A 147 0.42 -15.70 8.32
N ILE A 148 0.68 -15.34 7.05
CA ILE A 148 0.03 -15.97 5.90
C ILE A 148 0.43 -17.44 5.81
N ASP A 149 1.71 -17.74 6.03
CA ASP A 149 2.22 -19.11 6.02
C ASP A 149 1.59 -19.94 7.14
N TYR A 150 1.48 -19.40 8.36
CA TYR A 150 0.90 -20.09 9.50
C TYR A 150 -0.59 -20.37 9.37
N LEU A 151 -1.36 -19.43 8.81
CA LEU A 151 -2.79 -19.64 8.58
C LEU A 151 -3.08 -20.64 7.46
N ASN A 152 -2.12 -20.85 6.54
CA ASN A 152 -2.24 -21.81 5.44
C ASN A 152 -1.49 -23.13 5.71
N ASP A 153 -1.08 -23.40 6.95
CA ASP A 153 -0.40 -24.64 7.27
C ASP A 153 -1.31 -25.86 6.99
N SER A 154 -0.69 -26.95 6.53
CA SER A 154 -1.40 -28.21 6.26
C SER A 154 -1.99 -28.87 7.51
N ASP A 155 -1.46 -28.55 8.70
CA ASP A 155 -1.99 -28.97 9.99
C ASP A 155 -3.07 -27.97 10.46
N PRO A 156 -4.37 -28.35 10.40
CA PRO A 156 -5.46 -27.44 10.71
C PRO A 156 -5.48 -27.01 12.19
N GLU A 157 -4.92 -27.79 13.11
CA GLU A 157 -4.88 -27.41 14.53
C GLU A 157 -3.83 -26.33 14.79
N LYS A 158 -2.70 -26.34 14.06
CA LYS A 158 -1.72 -25.25 14.10
C LYS A 158 -2.32 -23.95 13.56
N ALA A 159 -2.92 -24.01 12.37
CA ALA A 159 -3.55 -22.85 11.75
C ALA A 159 -4.66 -22.28 12.64
N LYS A 160 -5.45 -23.14 13.28
CA LYS A 160 -6.49 -22.75 14.24
C LYS A 160 -5.93 -22.01 15.46
N ARG A 161 -4.87 -22.51 16.11
CA ARG A 161 -4.26 -21.81 17.26
C ARG A 161 -3.73 -20.43 16.89
N VAL A 162 -3.14 -20.32 15.69
CA VAL A 162 -2.65 -19.03 15.17
C VAL A 162 -3.81 -18.09 14.88
N MET A 163 -4.89 -18.58 14.28
CA MET A 163 -6.12 -17.81 14.06
C MET A 163 -6.70 -17.30 15.39
N GLU A 164 -6.82 -18.16 16.40
CA GLU A 164 -7.33 -17.79 17.73
C GLU A 164 -6.45 -16.71 18.39
N ALA A 165 -5.13 -16.85 18.31
CA ALA A 165 -4.19 -15.85 18.81
C ALA A 165 -4.34 -14.51 18.06
N MET A 166 -4.39 -14.55 16.73
CA MET A 166 -4.54 -13.36 15.88
C MET A 166 -5.84 -12.59 16.19
N LEU A 167 -6.96 -13.28 16.43
CA LEU A 167 -8.25 -12.66 16.73
C LEU A 167 -8.26 -11.83 18.02
N GLN A 168 -7.28 -12.04 18.92
CA GLN A 168 -7.11 -11.23 20.13
C GLN A 168 -6.25 -9.99 19.90
N MET A 169 -5.66 -9.83 18.71
CA MET A 169 -4.70 -8.77 18.40
C MET A 169 -5.33 -7.59 17.67
N LYS A 170 -4.81 -6.39 17.96
CA LYS A 170 -4.97 -5.22 17.08
C LYS A 170 -3.77 -5.12 16.14
N LYS A 171 -2.61 -4.75 16.69
CA LYS A 171 -1.32 -4.88 16.02
C LYS A 171 -0.86 -6.33 16.12
N ILE A 172 -0.35 -6.89 15.03
CA ILE A 172 0.18 -8.25 15.02
C ILE A 172 1.52 -8.32 15.76
N ILE A 173 1.65 -9.31 16.65
CA ILE A 173 2.89 -9.62 17.36
C ILE A 173 3.39 -10.99 16.88
N ILE A 174 4.46 -11.00 16.07
CA ILE A 174 4.98 -12.20 15.40
C ILE A 174 5.37 -13.27 16.42
N ALA A 175 6.00 -12.88 17.54
CA ALA A 175 6.43 -13.82 18.57
C ALA A 175 5.27 -14.57 19.23
N ASP A 176 4.11 -13.92 19.40
CA ASP A 176 2.93 -14.54 19.99
C ASP A 176 2.26 -15.50 18.99
N LEU A 177 2.26 -15.15 17.70
CA LEU A 177 1.81 -16.06 16.63
C LEU A 177 2.69 -17.31 16.56
N GLN A 178 4.02 -17.14 16.59
CA GLN A 178 4.98 -18.25 16.64
C GLN A 178 4.71 -19.16 17.83
N LYS A 179 4.51 -18.57 19.01
CA LYS A 179 4.22 -19.32 20.23
C LYS A 179 2.92 -20.12 20.11
N ALA A 180 1.87 -19.56 19.49
CA ALA A 180 0.62 -20.28 19.24
C ALA A 180 0.81 -21.41 18.23
N TYR A 181 1.62 -21.18 17.19
CA TYR A 181 1.95 -22.15 16.16
C TYR A 181 2.70 -23.38 16.72
N ASP A 182 3.71 -23.15 17.56
CA ASP A 182 4.59 -24.20 18.11
C ASP A 182 4.00 -24.98 19.31
N GLN A 183 2.87 -24.54 19.87
CA GLN A 183 2.18 -25.27 20.92
C GLN A 183 1.78 -26.67 20.44
N LYS A 184 1.93 -27.67 21.30
CA LYS A 184 1.56 -29.07 21.04
C LYS A 184 0.29 -29.45 21.78
#